data_AF-A0A525KPL5-F1
#
_entry.id   AF-A0A525KPL5-F1
#
_cell.length_a   1.000
_cell.length_b   1.000
_cell.length_c   1.000
_cell.angle_alpha   90.00
_cell.angle_beta   90.00
_cell.angle_gamma   90.00
#
_symmetry.space_group_name_H-M   'P 1'
#
loop_
_entity.id
_entity.type
_entity.pdbx_description
1 polymer ?
#
loop_
_entity_poly.entity_id
_entity_poly.type
_entity_poly.pdbx_seq_one_letter_code
_entity_poly.pdbx_strand_id
1 'polypeptide(L)'
;MTSTLDETRMKMLGELAELGLVLARDLQQAALTAKELDEKVRLADAFHRVGRGVRQSLALHARLERDAQRTEREDDAGRPSPVEAKRVQRKAQLKSVVERLIWTEREKLDESPTTLRLRLAQMLAAEAETEDFLDLDAEAQVANLCRILGLIPPAVQDGGAGLALRPAGRSPAPNGGADFSSSA
;
A
#
# COMPACT_ATOMS: atom_id res chain seq x y z
N MET A 1 2.93 27.45 -6.01
CA MET A 1 2.24 28.68 -5.53
C MET A 1 1.36 28.44 -4.31
N THR A 2 1.03 27.20 -3.95
CA THR A 2 0.23 26.84 -2.75
C THR A 2 1.02 26.84 -1.42
N SER A 3 2.32 26.46 -1.43
CA SER A 3 3.16 26.38 -0.22
C SER A 3 3.19 27.67 0.62
N THR A 4 3.36 28.83 -0.03
CA THR A 4 3.45 30.13 0.68
C THR A 4 2.14 30.54 1.35
N LEU A 5 0.99 30.15 0.78
CA LEU A 5 -0.32 30.39 1.36
C LEU A 5 -0.55 29.49 2.57
N ASP A 6 -0.12 28.22 2.48
CA ASP A 6 -0.29 27.25 3.56
C ASP A 6 0.65 27.54 4.75
N GLU A 7 1.88 27.97 4.49
CA GLU A 7 2.80 28.50 5.52
C GLU A 7 2.22 29.74 6.22
N THR A 8 1.58 30.64 5.47
CA THR A 8 0.94 31.83 6.04
C THR A 8 -0.24 31.45 6.95
N ARG A 9 -1.10 30.52 6.51
CA ARG A 9 -2.21 30.00 7.32
C ARG A 9 -1.73 29.30 8.58
N MET A 10 -0.62 28.57 8.49
CA MET A 10 0.01 27.88 9.61
C MET A 10 0.45 28.88 10.70
N LYS A 11 1.14 29.95 10.30
CA LYS A 11 1.55 31.04 11.20
C LYS A 11 0.35 31.71 11.86
N MET A 12 -0.68 32.05 11.08
CA MET A 12 -1.90 32.65 11.61
C MET A 12 -2.62 31.76 12.63
N LEU A 13 -2.62 30.43 12.46
CA LEU A 13 -3.18 29.50 13.43
C LEU A 13 -2.39 29.46 14.74
N GLY A 14 -1.06 29.52 14.66
CA GLY A 14 -0.18 29.63 15.82
C GLY A 14 -0.43 30.92 16.60
N GLU A 15 -0.41 32.06 15.91
CA GLU A 15 -0.69 33.38 16.51
C GLU A 15 -2.08 33.44 17.15
N LEU A 16 -3.10 32.89 16.50
CA LEU A 16 -4.46 32.81 17.06
C LEU A 16 -4.50 31.94 18.33
N ALA A 17 -3.79 30.82 18.36
CA ALA A 17 -3.72 29.96 19.53
C ALA A 17 -3.02 30.66 20.71
N GLU A 18 -1.95 31.41 20.44
CA GLU A 18 -1.23 32.19 21.45
C GLU A 18 -2.08 33.31 22.04
N LEU A 19 -2.71 34.13 21.19
CA LEU A 19 -3.63 35.19 21.63
C LEU A 19 -4.81 34.62 22.41
N GLY A 20 -5.38 33.50 21.94
CA GLY A 20 -6.45 32.79 22.64
C GLY A 20 -6.00 32.25 24.00
N LEU A 21 -4.76 31.77 24.12
CA LEU A 21 -4.22 31.28 25.39
C LEU A 21 -3.99 32.40 26.40
N VAL A 22 -3.52 33.57 25.95
CA VAL A 22 -3.41 34.76 26.80
C VAL A 22 -4.77 35.16 27.34
N LEU A 23 -5.79 35.24 26.47
CA LEU A 23 -7.15 35.55 26.89
C LEU A 23 -7.74 34.50 27.84
N ALA A 24 -7.48 33.21 27.57
CA ALA A 24 -7.94 32.14 28.46
C ALA A 24 -7.32 32.25 29.86
N ARG A 25 -6.03 32.59 29.97
CA ARG A 25 -5.37 32.80 31.27
C ARG A 25 -5.98 33.98 32.02
N ASP A 26 -6.26 35.08 31.33
CA ASP A 26 -6.90 36.25 31.92
C ASP A 26 -8.32 35.93 32.43
N LEU A 27 -9.14 35.26 31.61
CA LEU A 27 -10.48 34.82 32.00
C LEU A 27 -10.47 33.86 33.21
N GLN A 28 -9.50 32.94 33.25
CA GLN A 28 -9.31 32.05 34.40
C GLN A 28 -8.99 32.87 35.67
N GLN A 29 -8.04 33.80 35.57
CA GLN A 29 -7.65 34.64 36.70
C GLN A 29 -8.83 35.47 37.20
N ALA A 30 -9.56 36.12 36.29
CA ALA A 30 -10.76 36.88 36.60
C ALA A 30 -11.81 36.02 37.31
N ALA A 31 -12.06 34.80 36.81
CA ALA A 31 -13.01 33.86 37.42
C ALA A 31 -12.59 33.47 38.85
N LEU A 32 -11.30 33.27 39.11
CA LEU A 32 -10.79 32.95 40.44
C LEU A 32 -10.93 34.13 41.42
N THR A 33 -10.83 35.36 40.92
CA THR A 33 -10.93 36.58 41.75
C THR A 33 -12.34 37.13 41.92
N ALA A 34 -13.29 36.74 41.07
CA ALA A 34 -14.66 37.21 41.15
C ALA A 34 -15.30 36.86 42.50
N LYS A 35 -16.17 37.73 43.00
CA LYS A 35 -16.85 37.53 44.30
C LYS A 35 -18.25 36.98 44.12
N GLU A 36 -18.94 37.44 43.08
CA GLU A 36 -20.30 37.03 42.76
C GLU A 36 -20.32 35.70 42.01
N LEU A 37 -21.21 34.79 42.42
CA LEU A 37 -21.31 33.46 41.83
C LEU A 37 -21.69 33.52 40.34
N ASP A 38 -22.65 34.38 39.99
CA ASP A 38 -23.10 34.53 38.60
C ASP A 38 -21.97 35.04 37.68
N GLU A 39 -21.11 35.90 38.20
CA GLU A 39 -19.93 36.39 37.48
C GLU A 39 -18.91 35.27 37.27
N LYS A 40 -18.64 34.46 38.30
CA LYS A 40 -17.78 33.28 38.19
C LYS A 40 -18.25 32.32 37.11
N VAL A 41 -19.54 32.00 37.08
CA VAL A 41 -20.12 31.08 36.10
C VAL A 41 -19.93 31.62 34.67
N ARG A 42 -20.24 32.90 34.44
CA ARG A 42 -20.05 33.53 33.12
C ARG A 42 -18.59 33.52 32.67
N LEU A 43 -17.65 33.83 33.55
CA LEU A 43 -16.21 33.85 33.23
C LEU A 43 -15.66 32.44 32.99
N ALA A 44 -16.09 31.44 33.78
CA ALA A 44 -15.73 30.04 33.57
C ALA A 44 -16.24 29.52 32.22
N ASP A 45 -17.48 29.85 31.85
CA ASP A 45 -18.03 29.49 30.54
C ASP A 45 -17.25 30.14 29.39
N ALA A 46 -16.91 31.43 29.52
CA ALA A 46 -16.10 32.14 28.53
C ALA A 46 -14.71 31.49 28.39
N PHE A 47 -14.06 31.16 29.51
CA PHE A 47 -12.79 30.44 29.54
C PHE A 47 -12.88 29.09 28.81
N HIS A 48 -13.92 28.30 29.06
CA HIS A 48 -14.11 27.01 28.38
C HIS A 48 -14.30 27.14 26.87
N ARG A 49 -15.06 28.16 26.42
CA ARG A 49 -15.24 28.43 24.99
C ARG A 49 -13.94 28.82 24.31
N VAL A 50 -13.19 29.76 24.89
CA VAL A 50 -11.87 30.18 24.37
C VAL A 50 -10.89 29.00 24.39
N GLY A 51 -10.84 28.24 25.49
CA GLY A 51 -9.98 27.06 25.61
C GLY A 51 -10.30 25.97 24.57
N ARG A 52 -11.58 25.81 24.18
CA ARG A 52 -11.96 24.93 23.07
C ARG A 52 -11.41 25.43 21.74
N GLY A 53 -11.53 26.72 21.46
CA GLY A 53 -10.97 27.36 20.27
C GLY A 53 -9.46 27.14 20.15
N VAL A 54 -8.71 27.37 21.24
CA VAL A 54 -7.27 27.13 21.29
C VAL A 54 -6.92 25.67 20.97
N ARG A 55 -7.61 24.70 21.59
CA ARG A 55 -7.38 23.27 21.31
C ARG A 55 -7.69 22.93 19.86
N GLN A 56 -8.73 23.50 19.27
CA GLN A 56 -9.08 23.30 17.87
C GLN A 56 -8.00 23.85 16.94
N SER A 57 -7.49 25.06 17.20
CA SER A 57 -6.39 25.66 16.43
C SER A 57 -5.12 24.81 16.50
N LEU A 58 -4.74 24.34 17.70
CA LEU A 58 -3.58 23.45 17.88
C LEU A 58 -3.76 22.10 17.17
N ALA A 59 -4.95 21.50 17.26
CA ALA A 59 -5.26 20.24 16.59
C ALA A 59 -5.19 20.37 15.06
N LEU A 60 -5.68 21.49 14.52
CA LEU A 60 -5.61 21.79 13.10
C LEU A 60 -4.16 22.03 12.65
N HIS A 61 -3.39 22.82 13.41
CA HIS A 61 -1.97 23.05 13.16
C HIS A 61 -1.19 21.73 13.11
N ALA A 62 -1.34 20.88 14.14
CA ALA A 62 -0.67 19.58 14.18
C ALA A 62 -1.13 18.63 13.05
N ARG A 63 -2.35 18.76 12.56
CA ARG A 63 -2.82 18.01 11.38
C ARG A 63 -2.13 18.50 10.11
N LEU A 64 -2.13 19.80 9.87
CA LEU A 64 -1.48 20.40 8.70
C LEU A 64 0.03 20.10 8.67
N GLU A 65 0.68 20.08 9.83
CA GLU A 65 2.10 19.73 9.93
C GLU A 65 2.37 18.28 9.51
N ARG A 66 1.51 17.34 9.96
CA ARG A 66 1.60 15.93 9.55
C ARG A 66 1.30 15.75 8.06
N ASP A 67 0.35 16.51 7.52
CA ASP A 67 -0.01 16.44 6.11
C ASP A 67 1.13 17.02 5.23
N ALA A 68 1.79 18.09 5.68
CA ALA A 68 3.00 18.64 5.04
C ALA A 68 4.15 17.62 5.05
N GLN A 69 4.47 17.04 6.22
CA GLN A 69 5.50 15.99 6.33
C GLN A 69 5.18 14.73 5.51
N ARG A 70 3.90 14.37 5.38
CA ARG A 70 3.48 13.27 4.51
C ARG A 70 3.74 13.61 3.04
N THR A 71 3.37 14.81 2.62
CA THR A 71 3.59 15.29 1.25
C THR A 71 5.09 15.34 0.95
N GLU A 72 5.91 15.86 1.87
CA GLU A 72 7.37 15.84 1.75
C GLU A 72 7.93 14.42 1.63
N ARG A 73 7.42 13.45 2.41
CA ARG A 73 7.82 12.04 2.28
C ARG A 73 7.37 11.41 0.96
N GLU A 74 6.20 11.78 0.45
CA GLU A 74 5.69 11.32 -0.84
C GLU A 74 6.45 11.97 -2.01
N ASP A 75 6.96 13.18 -1.84
CA ASP A 75 7.79 13.90 -2.81
C ASP A 75 9.26 13.46 -2.77
N ASP A 76 9.82 13.19 -1.57
CA ASP A 76 11.18 12.66 -1.36
C ASP A 76 11.29 11.16 -1.71
N ALA A 77 10.20 10.40 -1.56
CA ALA A 77 10.03 9.13 -2.24
C ALA A 77 9.78 9.40 -3.73
N GLY A 78 10.82 9.86 -4.43
CA GLY A 78 10.78 10.14 -5.87
C GLY A 78 10.10 9.00 -6.63
N ARG A 79 9.48 9.31 -7.78
CA ARG A 79 8.78 8.32 -8.62
C ARG A 79 9.55 7.00 -8.60
N PRO A 80 8.94 5.89 -8.14
CA PRO A 80 9.64 4.64 -7.97
C PRO A 80 10.33 4.33 -9.29
N SER A 81 11.61 3.96 -9.22
CA SER A 81 12.35 3.61 -10.42
C SER A 81 11.54 2.56 -11.20
N PRO A 82 11.64 2.49 -12.54
CA PRO A 82 10.93 1.46 -13.30
C PRO A 82 11.19 0.03 -12.79
N VAL A 83 12.33 -0.19 -12.14
CA VAL A 83 12.70 -1.44 -11.47
C VAL A 83 11.92 -1.64 -10.17
N GLU A 84 11.84 -0.63 -9.30
CA GLU A 84 11.04 -0.68 -8.06
C GLU A 84 9.55 -0.88 -8.35
N ALA A 85 9.02 -0.19 -9.36
CA ALA A 85 7.64 -0.38 -9.80
C ALA A 85 7.37 -1.82 -10.26
N LYS A 86 8.31 -2.42 -11.01
CA LYS A 86 8.25 -3.85 -11.39
C LYS A 86 8.33 -4.77 -10.17
N ARG A 87 9.20 -4.49 -9.19
CA ARG A 87 9.30 -5.26 -7.94
C ARG A 87 7.98 -5.21 -7.16
N VAL A 88 7.37 -4.03 -7.02
CA VAL A 88 6.05 -3.85 -6.37
C VAL A 88 4.97 -4.63 -7.11
N GLN A 89 4.91 -4.53 -8.43
CA GLN A 89 3.93 -5.26 -9.25
C GLN A 89 4.11 -6.79 -9.14
N ARG A 90 5.35 -7.28 -9.20
CA ARG A 90 5.68 -8.70 -9.03
C ARG A 90 5.28 -9.22 -7.65
N LYS A 91 5.60 -8.49 -6.58
CA LYS A 91 5.15 -8.84 -5.21
C LYS A 91 3.63 -8.94 -5.11
N ALA A 92 2.91 -7.97 -5.68
CA ALA A 92 1.45 -7.96 -5.67
C ALA A 92 0.86 -9.16 -6.44
N GLN A 93 1.46 -9.53 -7.58
CA GLN A 93 1.08 -10.70 -8.36
C GLN A 93 1.26 -12.00 -7.55
N LEU A 94 2.46 -12.24 -7.01
CA LEU A 94 2.77 -13.45 -6.24
C LEU A 94 1.88 -13.55 -5.00
N LYS A 95 1.73 -12.43 -4.28
CA LYS A 95 0.86 -12.34 -3.09
C LYS A 95 -0.58 -12.72 -3.41
N SER A 96 -1.17 -12.14 -4.46
CA SER A 96 -2.56 -12.38 -4.84
C SER A 96 -2.84 -13.85 -5.17
N VAL A 97 -1.91 -14.52 -5.87
CA VAL A 97 -2.05 -15.94 -6.21
C VAL A 97 -2.01 -16.81 -4.96
N VAL A 98 -1.02 -16.60 -4.08
CA VAL A 98 -0.87 -17.42 -2.87
C VAL A 98 -1.97 -17.13 -1.84
N GLU A 99 -2.41 -15.88 -1.68
CA GLU A 99 -3.54 -15.54 -0.79
C GLU A 99 -4.85 -16.18 -1.24
N ARG A 100 -5.06 -16.34 -2.56
CA ARG A 100 -6.21 -17.07 -3.11
C ARG A 100 -6.14 -18.56 -2.77
N LEU A 101 -4.96 -19.16 -2.80
CA LEU A 101 -4.75 -20.55 -2.40
C LEU A 101 -4.96 -20.74 -0.90
N ILE A 102 -4.43 -19.84 -0.05
CA ILE A 102 -4.68 -19.83 1.40
C ILE A 102 -6.18 -19.75 1.68
N TRP A 103 -6.92 -18.91 0.94
CA TRP A 103 -8.37 -18.82 1.10
C TRP A 103 -9.11 -20.09 0.68
N THR A 104 -8.71 -20.69 -0.44
CA THR A 104 -9.35 -21.89 -1.00
C THR A 104 -9.11 -23.12 -0.14
N GLU A 105 -7.89 -23.28 0.39
CA GLU A 105 -7.50 -24.45 1.19
C GLU A 105 -7.69 -24.23 2.70
N ARG A 106 -8.25 -23.09 3.14
CA ARG A 106 -8.31 -22.67 4.56
C ARG A 106 -8.84 -23.72 5.55
N GLU A 107 -9.67 -24.65 5.10
CA GLU A 107 -10.29 -25.70 5.93
C GLU A 107 -9.36 -26.89 6.16
N LYS A 108 -8.27 -27.00 5.40
CA LYS A 108 -7.28 -28.08 5.44
C LYS A 108 -5.90 -27.61 5.90
N LEU A 109 -5.77 -26.36 6.34
CA LEU A 109 -4.49 -25.80 6.77
C LEU A 109 -4.23 -26.11 8.24
N ASP A 110 -3.01 -26.54 8.53
CA ASP A 110 -2.53 -26.74 9.90
C ASP A 110 -2.29 -25.41 10.63
N GLU A 111 -2.01 -24.34 9.87
CA GLU A 111 -1.78 -22.98 10.39
C GLU A 111 -2.94 -22.03 10.07
N SER A 112 -3.14 -21.02 10.93
CA SER A 112 -4.18 -20.02 10.70
C SER A 112 -3.92 -19.24 9.39
N PRO A 113 -4.96 -18.93 8.60
CA PRO A 113 -4.82 -18.12 7.40
C PRO A 113 -4.20 -16.73 7.65
N THR A 114 -4.31 -16.19 8.86
CA THR A 114 -3.69 -14.91 9.23
C THR A 114 -2.18 -15.06 9.41
N THR A 115 -1.73 -16.15 10.05
CA THR A 115 -0.31 -16.46 10.25
C THR A 115 0.39 -16.68 8.90
N LEU A 116 -0.22 -17.45 8.01
CA LEU A 116 0.34 -17.72 6.68
C LEU A 116 0.44 -16.47 5.81
N ARG A 117 -0.54 -15.56 5.88
CA ARG A 117 -0.48 -14.27 5.19
C ARG A 117 0.63 -13.36 5.71
N LEU A 118 0.83 -13.33 7.03
CA LEU A 118 1.92 -12.54 7.63
C LEU A 118 3.29 -13.09 7.19
N ARG A 119 3.47 -14.41 7.21
CA ARG A 119 4.70 -15.07 6.78
C ARG A 119 4.96 -14.87 5.28
N LEU A 120 3.94 -14.99 4.44
CA LEU A 120 4.03 -14.67 3.00
C LEU A 120 4.49 -13.22 2.78
N ALA A 121 3.92 -12.26 3.51
CA ALA A 121 4.29 -10.86 3.38
C ALA A 121 5.75 -10.60 3.78
N GLN A 122 6.24 -11.25 4.84
CA GLN A 122 7.64 -11.17 5.27
C GLN A 122 8.59 -11.80 4.24
N MET A 123 8.24 -12.97 3.70
CA MET A 123 9.04 -13.65 2.68
C MET A 123 9.15 -12.84 1.40
N LEU A 124 8.03 -12.33 0.88
CA LEU A 124 8.02 -11.47 -0.30
C LEU A 124 8.75 -10.14 -0.06
N ALA A 125 8.75 -9.63 1.17
CA ALA A 125 9.55 -8.46 1.51
C ALA A 125 11.04 -8.76 1.40
N ALA A 126 11.51 -9.87 1.99
CA ALA A 126 12.91 -10.28 1.93
C ALA A 126 13.36 -10.65 0.51
N GLU A 127 12.56 -11.42 -0.23
CA GLU A 127 12.93 -11.88 -1.58
C GLU A 127 13.00 -10.71 -2.57
N ALA A 128 12.13 -9.72 -2.44
CA ALA A 128 12.12 -8.55 -3.33
C ALA A 128 13.34 -7.64 -3.21
N GLU A 129 14.13 -7.76 -2.14
CA GLU A 129 15.41 -7.05 -1.99
C GLU A 129 16.55 -7.75 -2.75
N THR A 130 16.36 -8.99 -3.19
CA THR A 130 17.38 -9.72 -3.95
C THR A 130 17.46 -9.25 -5.41
N GLU A 131 18.65 -9.19 -5.98
CA GLU A 131 18.84 -8.70 -7.35
C GLU A 131 18.10 -9.59 -8.37
N ASP A 132 18.17 -10.90 -8.21
CA ASP A 132 17.59 -11.93 -9.09
C ASP A 132 16.04 -12.06 -9.01
N PHE A 133 15.38 -11.36 -8.09
CA PHE A 133 13.94 -11.51 -7.83
C PHE A 133 13.06 -11.36 -9.08
N LEU A 134 13.45 -10.47 -9.99
CA LEU A 134 12.73 -10.21 -11.24
C LEU A 134 13.11 -11.18 -12.36
N ASP A 135 14.24 -11.86 -12.25
CA ASP A 135 14.77 -12.78 -13.27
C ASP A 135 14.22 -14.20 -13.07
N LEU A 136 13.74 -14.51 -11.86
CA LEU A 136 13.07 -15.76 -11.55
C LEU A 136 11.70 -15.85 -12.24
N ASP A 137 11.35 -17.07 -12.67
CA ASP A 137 10.04 -17.35 -13.22
C ASP A 137 8.94 -17.21 -12.14
N ALA A 138 7.83 -16.57 -12.52
CA ALA A 138 6.75 -16.23 -11.59
C ALA A 138 6.06 -17.48 -11.04
N GLU A 139 5.87 -18.49 -11.88
CA GLU A 139 5.16 -19.71 -11.51
C GLU A 139 6.05 -20.59 -10.62
N ALA A 140 7.35 -20.66 -10.94
CA ALA A 140 8.35 -21.29 -10.08
C ALA A 140 8.43 -20.62 -8.69
N GLN A 141 8.37 -19.28 -8.63
CA GLN A 141 8.31 -18.53 -7.38
C GLN A 141 7.05 -18.85 -6.58
N VAL A 142 5.86 -18.85 -7.22
CA VAL A 142 4.61 -19.25 -6.56
C VAL A 142 4.71 -20.68 -6.02
N ALA A 143 5.21 -21.63 -6.82
CA ALA A 143 5.36 -23.02 -6.40
C ALA A 143 6.31 -23.16 -5.20
N ASN A 144 7.41 -22.40 -5.20
CA ASN A 144 8.36 -22.39 -4.08
C ASN A 144 7.75 -21.77 -2.81
N LEU A 145 7.05 -20.64 -2.93
CA LEU A 145 6.34 -20.00 -1.82
C LEU A 145 5.28 -20.94 -1.23
N CYS A 146 4.52 -21.64 -2.09
CA CYS A 146 3.53 -22.63 -1.65
C CYS A 146 4.21 -23.76 -0.85
N ARG A 147 5.32 -24.31 -1.35
CA ARG A 147 6.07 -25.37 -0.67
C ARG A 147 6.56 -24.95 0.71
N ILE A 148 7.10 -23.73 0.84
CA ILE A 148 7.60 -23.20 2.12
C ILE A 148 6.46 -22.95 3.13
N LEU A 149 5.29 -22.56 2.62
CA LEU A 149 4.08 -22.32 3.42
C LEU A 149 3.25 -23.59 3.67
N GLY A 150 3.69 -24.76 3.20
CA GLY A 150 2.96 -26.03 3.35
C GLY A 150 1.68 -26.12 2.51
N LEU A 151 1.54 -25.29 1.48
CA LEU A 151 0.41 -25.29 0.56
C LEU A 151 0.67 -26.21 -0.62
N ILE A 152 -0.39 -26.81 -1.15
CA ILE A 152 -0.33 -27.56 -2.41
C ILE A 152 -0.09 -26.54 -3.53
N PRO A 153 1.03 -26.64 -4.28
CA PRO A 153 1.29 -25.71 -5.36
C PRO A 153 0.25 -25.88 -6.46
N PRO A 154 -0.14 -24.79 -7.16
CA PRO A 154 -0.92 -24.95 -8.38
C PRO A 154 -0.09 -25.79 -9.35
N ALA A 155 -0.73 -26.75 -10.03
CA ALA A 155 -0.04 -27.58 -11.02
C ALA A 155 0.65 -26.66 -12.03
N VAL A 156 1.99 -26.67 -12.05
CA VAL A 156 2.77 -25.99 -13.08
C VAL A 156 2.35 -26.64 -14.38
N GLN A 157 1.70 -25.89 -15.27
CA GLN A 157 1.51 -26.38 -16.62
C GLN A 157 2.89 -26.32 -17.24
N ASP A 158 3.55 -27.48 -17.34
CA ASP A 158 4.80 -27.63 -18.06
C ASP A 158 4.60 -27.13 -19.51
N GLY A 159 4.88 -25.85 -19.74
CA GLY A 159 5.07 -25.26 -21.04
C GLY A 159 6.31 -25.91 -21.65
N GLY A 160 6.07 -26.91 -22.50
CA GLY A 160 7.07 -27.86 -22.94
C GLY A 160 8.37 -27.23 -23.46
N ALA A 161 9.47 -27.61 -22.81
CA ALA A 161 10.77 -27.78 -23.45
C ALA A 161 11.14 -29.28 -23.41
N GLY A 162 10.23 -30.10 -23.92
CA GLY A 162 10.57 -31.44 -24.38
C GLY A 162 11.53 -31.29 -25.56
N LEU A 163 12.79 -31.64 -25.37
CA LEU A 163 13.73 -31.97 -26.43
C LEU A 163 13.12 -33.11 -27.26
N ALA A 164 12.28 -32.75 -28.23
CA ALA A 164 11.87 -33.64 -29.29
C ALA A 164 13.09 -33.84 -30.19
N LEU A 165 13.88 -34.87 -29.87
CA LEU A 165 14.63 -35.58 -30.89
C LEU A 165 13.62 -35.93 -31.99
N ARG A 166 13.69 -35.24 -33.13
CA ARG A 166 13.02 -35.67 -34.36
C ARG A 166 13.70 -36.98 -34.78
N PRO A 167 13.03 -38.14 -34.80
CA PRO A 167 13.53 -39.23 -35.61
C PRO A 167 13.34 -38.84 -37.08
N ALA A 168 14.44 -38.77 -37.80
CA ALA A 168 14.44 -38.71 -39.26
C ALA A 168 13.70 -39.95 -39.79
N GLY A 169 12.57 -39.74 -40.45
CA GLY A 169 11.70 -40.82 -40.91
C GLY A 169 11.01 -40.48 -42.23
N ARG A 170 11.73 -40.72 -43.34
CA ARG A 170 11.25 -41.15 -44.66
C ARG A 170 10.02 -40.43 -45.25
N SER A 171 10.28 -39.57 -46.24
CA SER A 171 9.35 -39.34 -47.35
C SER A 171 9.23 -40.60 -48.22
N PRO A 172 8.02 -41.04 -48.58
CA PRO A 172 7.77 -41.73 -49.83
C PRO A 172 7.27 -40.73 -50.87
N ALA A 173 7.93 -40.71 -52.02
CA ALA A 173 7.50 -40.04 -53.24
C ALA A 173 6.46 -40.93 -53.99
N PRO A 174 6.14 -40.67 -55.27
CA PRO A 174 4.98 -39.89 -55.72
C PRO A 174 3.95 -40.76 -56.48
N ASN A 175 2.68 -40.37 -56.47
CA ASN A 175 1.68 -40.78 -57.47
C ASN A 175 1.06 -39.47 -57.99
N GLY A 176 1.08 -39.10 -59.26
CA GLY A 176 1.11 -39.92 -60.46
C GLY A 176 -0.30 -40.06 -61.03
N GLY A 177 -0.71 -39.11 -61.88
CA GLY A 177 -1.60 -39.40 -63.02
C GLY A 177 -2.99 -38.74 -63.08
N ALA A 178 -3.17 -38.00 -64.19
CA ALA A 178 -4.38 -37.78 -64.99
C ALA A 178 -5.46 -36.82 -64.44
N ASP A 179 -5.63 -35.63 -65.02
CA ASP A 179 -6.28 -35.30 -66.32
C ASP A 179 -7.79 -35.50 -66.28
N PHE A 180 -8.57 -34.42 -66.48
CA PHE A 180 -9.49 -34.27 -67.62
C PHE A 180 -10.12 -32.86 -67.66
N SER A 181 -10.18 -32.33 -68.89
CA SER A 181 -10.71 -31.05 -69.36
C SER A 181 -12.16 -30.72 -68.98
N SER A 182 -12.53 -29.43 -68.95
CA SER A 182 -13.24 -28.80 -70.09
C SER A 182 -13.82 -27.43 -69.72
N SER A 183 -13.59 -26.50 -70.64
CA SER A 183 -14.20 -25.17 -70.77
C SER A 183 -15.73 -25.22 -70.92
N ALA A 184 -16.36 -24.14 -70.45
CA ALA A 184 -17.49 -23.45 -71.10
C ALA A 184 -17.39 -21.96 -70.76
#